data_AF-A0A7C5XM76-F1
#
_entry.id   AF-A0A7C5XM76-F1
#
_cell.length_a   1.000
_cell.length_b   1.000
_cell.length_c   1.000
_cell.angle_alpha   90.00
_cell.angle_beta   90.00
_cell.angle_gamma   90.00
#
_symmetry.space_group_name_H-M   'P 1'
#
loop_
_entity.id
_entity.type
_entity.pdbx_description
1 polymer ?
#
loop_
_entity_poly.entity_id
_entity_poly.type
_entity_poly.pdbx_seq_one_letter_code
_entity_poly.pdbx_strand_id
1 'polypeptide(L)'
;MQIPEDFKSTVKEGQCGVCCERYVVCVTEDYPKVDRPPVDLEIDRESGMLVVRNIIKDDPGNPLVLEYFVDKKFVDEITKAGQIEVIFVNLSYAEEKRLSIKLEKEDVRLLRREAGLPYY
;
A
#
# COMPACT_ATOMS: atom_id res chain seq x y z
N MET A 1 -14.11 7.26 -3.74
CA MET A 1 -14.17 5.84 -4.20
C MET A 1 -15.27 5.13 -3.42
N GLN A 2 -15.94 4.10 -3.95
CA GLN A 2 -16.81 3.24 -3.11
C GLN A 2 -15.98 2.05 -2.63
N ILE A 3 -15.77 1.95 -1.31
CA ILE A 3 -15.07 0.83 -0.69
C ILE A 3 -16.06 -0.34 -0.52
N PRO A 4 -15.78 -1.52 -1.10
CA PRO A 4 -16.62 -2.71 -0.99
C PRO A 4 -16.85 -3.16 0.47
N GLU A 5 -18.03 -3.72 0.77
CA GLU A 5 -18.40 -4.14 2.13
C GLU A 5 -17.58 -5.34 2.65
N ASP A 6 -17.16 -6.23 1.76
CA ASP A 6 -16.23 -7.33 2.07
C ASP A 6 -14.89 -6.80 2.58
N PHE A 7 -14.37 -5.71 1.99
CA PHE A 7 -13.19 -5.02 2.51
C PHE A 7 -13.45 -4.47 3.92
N LYS A 8 -14.58 -3.78 4.13
CA LYS A 8 -14.92 -3.16 5.43
C LYS A 8 -15.10 -4.16 6.57
N SER A 9 -15.49 -5.39 6.25
CA SER A 9 -15.62 -6.48 7.22
C SER A 9 -14.29 -7.15 7.58
N THR A 10 -13.25 -6.96 6.75
CA THR A 10 -11.98 -7.68 6.87
C THR A 10 -10.87 -6.80 7.45
N VAL A 11 -10.77 -5.55 7.00
CA VAL A 11 -9.71 -4.62 7.41
C VAL A 11 -10.19 -3.76 8.57
N LYS A 12 -9.48 -3.80 9.69
CA LYS A 12 -9.85 -3.10 10.93
C LYS A 12 -9.08 -1.79 11.07
N GLU A 13 -9.47 -0.99 12.06
CA GLU A 13 -8.72 0.17 12.51
C GLU A 13 -7.25 -0.16 12.75
N GLY A 14 -6.37 0.71 12.27
CA GLY A 14 -4.91 0.56 12.33
C GLY A 14 -4.34 -0.38 11.26
N GLN A 15 -5.15 -0.90 10.34
CA GLN A 15 -4.70 -1.82 9.30
C GLN A 15 -4.82 -1.23 7.90
N CYS A 16 -3.95 -1.71 7.02
CA CYS A 16 -4.02 -1.47 5.59
C CYS A 16 -4.35 -2.76 4.85
N GLY A 17 -5.03 -2.64 3.72
CA GLY A 17 -5.32 -3.77 2.85
C GLY A 17 -5.43 -3.34 1.40
N VAL A 18 -5.20 -4.28 0.50
CA VAL A 18 -5.46 -4.07 -0.92
C VAL A 18 -6.98 -4.00 -1.15
N CYS A 19 -7.45 -2.92 -1.77
CA CYS A 19 -8.80 -2.82 -2.30
C CYS A 19 -8.77 -2.71 -3.82
N CYS A 20 -9.82 -3.28 -4.42
CA CYS A 20 -10.25 -2.82 -5.74
C CYS A 20 -9.14 -2.98 -6.80
N GLU A 21 -8.28 -4.00 -6.59
CA GLU A 21 -7.17 -4.47 -7.43
C GLU A 21 -5.98 -3.53 -7.62
N ARG A 22 -6.09 -2.24 -7.27
CA ARG A 22 -5.03 -1.25 -7.54
C ARG A 22 -4.79 -0.22 -6.44
N TYR A 23 -5.57 -0.27 -5.35
CA TYR A 23 -5.45 0.67 -4.26
C TYR A 23 -5.05 -0.05 -2.98
N VAL A 24 -4.28 0.65 -2.14
CA VAL A 24 -4.14 0.29 -0.74
C VAL A 24 -5.07 1.20 0.04
N VAL A 25 -5.90 0.64 0.90
CA VAL A 25 -6.76 1.41 1.79
C VAL A 25 -6.32 1.16 3.23
N CYS A 26 -6.01 2.23 3.95
CA CYS A 26 -5.64 2.18 5.36
C CYS A 26 -6.75 2.80 6.20
N VAL A 27 -7.30 2.02 7.12
CA VAL A 27 -8.36 2.49 8.05
C VAL A 27 -7.67 3.07 9.28
N THR A 28 -7.38 4.36 9.23
CA THR A 28 -6.60 5.05 10.28
C THR A 28 -6.82 6.57 10.20
N GLU A 29 -6.78 7.21 11.36
CA GLU A 29 -6.71 8.67 11.47
C GLU A 29 -5.25 9.17 11.48
N ASP A 30 -4.27 8.25 11.56
CA ASP A 30 -2.84 8.54 11.45
C ASP A 30 -2.40 8.43 9.98
N TYR A 31 -2.22 9.58 9.35
CA TYR A 31 -1.81 9.72 7.96
C TYR A 31 -0.72 10.80 7.82
N PRO A 32 0.07 10.77 6.73
CA PRO A 32 1.22 11.65 6.61
C PRO A 32 0.85 13.13 6.63
N LYS A 33 1.61 13.94 7.35
CA LYS A 33 1.34 15.39 7.46
C LYS A 33 1.74 16.18 6.22
N VAL A 34 2.71 15.67 5.46
CA VAL A 34 3.19 16.27 4.21
C VAL A 34 2.66 15.50 3.01
N ASP A 35 2.56 16.15 1.85
CA ASP A 35 1.94 15.54 0.65
C ASP A 35 2.90 14.65 -0.15
N ARG A 36 4.21 14.86 0.02
CA ARG A 36 5.26 14.11 -0.70
C ARG A 36 6.36 13.68 0.27
N PRO A 37 6.03 12.86 1.28
CA PRO A 37 7.05 12.35 2.18
C PRO A 37 8.00 11.41 1.42
N PRO A 38 9.27 11.31 1.83
CA PRO A 38 10.12 10.21 1.42
C PRO A 38 9.49 8.89 1.89
N VAL A 39 9.49 7.88 1.02
CA VAL A 39 8.94 6.55 1.32
C VAL A 39 9.95 5.50 0.93
N ASP A 40 10.26 4.59 1.86
CA ASP A 40 10.99 3.36 1.56
C ASP A 40 10.00 2.23 1.34
N LEU A 41 10.37 1.26 0.51
CA LEU A 41 9.59 0.06 0.23
C LEU A 41 10.38 -1.17 0.67
N GLU A 42 9.76 -2.01 1.48
CA GLU A 42 10.29 -3.33 1.84
C GLU A 42 9.32 -4.43 1.40
N ILE A 43 9.87 -5.59 1.07
CA ILE A 43 9.12 -6.74 0.57
C ILE A 43 9.57 -7.96 1.34
N ASP A 44 8.60 -8.71 1.88
CA ASP A 44 8.85 -9.89 2.69
C ASP A 44 7.84 -11.01 2.35
N ARG A 45 8.05 -12.20 2.91
CA ARG A 45 7.13 -13.34 2.80
C ARG A 45 6.72 -13.83 4.17
N GLU A 46 5.43 -13.72 4.45
CA GLU A 46 4.83 -14.27 5.67
C GLU A 46 3.87 -15.39 5.33
N SER A 47 4.11 -16.58 5.89
CA SER A 47 3.31 -17.78 5.62
C SER A 47 3.12 -18.09 4.12
N GLY A 48 4.12 -17.75 3.29
CA GLY A 48 4.11 -17.95 1.84
C GLY A 48 3.37 -16.86 1.04
N MET A 49 2.77 -15.88 1.72
CA MET A 49 2.13 -14.72 1.09
C MET A 49 3.10 -13.54 1.00
N LEU A 50 2.97 -12.73 -0.04
CA LEU A 50 3.80 -11.56 -0.24
C LEU A 50 3.29 -10.41 0.62
N VAL A 51 4.18 -9.82 1.41
CA VAL A 51 3.91 -8.66 2.26
C VAL A 51 4.70 -7.48 1.72
N VAL A 52 4.04 -6.34 1.58
CA VAL A 52 4.68 -5.07 1.23
C VAL A 52 4.58 -4.14 2.42
N ARG A 53 5.70 -3.49 2.75
CA ARG A 53 5.76 -2.44 3.75
C ARG A 53 6.17 -1.13 3.09
N ASN A 54 5.38 -0.08 3.28
CA ASN A 54 5.78 1.28 2.94
C ASN A 54 6.11 2.05 4.22
N ILE A 55 7.36 2.49 4.35
CA ILE A 55 7.85 3.25 5.50
C ILE A 55 7.86 4.73 5.10
N ILE A 56 6.87 5.47 5.59
CA ILE A 56 6.67 6.88 5.28
C ILE A 56 7.43 7.73 6.31
N LYS A 57 8.40 8.52 5.83
CA LYS A 57 9.30 9.32 6.66
C LYS A 57 8.86 10.78 6.73
N ASP A 58 7.63 11.03 7.17
CA ASP A 58 7.13 12.39 7.36
C ASP A 58 7.50 12.97 8.74
N ASP A 59 7.60 12.12 9.77
CA ASP A 59 8.13 12.45 11.09
C ASP A 59 9.44 11.67 11.37
N PRO A 60 10.59 12.36 11.56
CA PRO A 60 11.87 11.69 11.84
C PRO A 60 11.91 10.86 13.12
N GLY A 61 11.04 11.17 14.10
CA GLY A 61 10.98 10.47 15.38
C GLY A 61 10.01 9.30 15.41
N ASN A 62 9.08 9.23 14.45
CA ASN A 62 8.04 8.20 14.39
C ASN A 62 7.53 8.02 12.95
N PRO A 63 8.26 7.29 12.09
CA PRO A 63 7.82 7.05 10.72
C PRO A 63 6.56 6.18 10.71
N LEU A 64 5.62 6.52 9.82
CA LEU A 64 4.40 5.75 9.63
C LEU A 64 4.70 4.52 8.77
N VAL A 65 4.41 3.33 9.28
CA VAL A 65 4.62 2.06 8.57
C VAL A 65 3.28 1.51 8.11
N LEU A 66 3.12 1.36 6.80
CA LEU A 66 1.96 0.69 6.19
C LEU A 66 2.35 -0.71 5.79
N GLU A 67 1.70 -1.72 6.37
CA GLU A 67 1.92 -3.12 6.04
C GLU A 67 0.64 -3.74 5.49
N TYR A 68 0.76 -4.45 4.38
CA TYR A 68 -0.38 -5.13 3.75
C TYR A 68 0.05 -6.32 2.89
N PHE A 69 -0.80 -7.32 2.82
CA PHE A 69 -0.64 -8.47 1.94
C PHE A 69 -1.00 -8.10 0.52
N VAL A 70 -0.24 -8.63 -0.44
CA VAL A 70 -0.48 -8.40 -1.87
C VAL A 70 -0.55 -9.72 -2.63
N ASP A 71 -1.39 -9.74 -3.66
CA ASP A 71 -1.45 -10.84 -4.62
C ASP A 71 -0.74 -10.47 -5.93
N LYS A 72 -0.62 -11.45 -6.83
CA LYS A 72 0.02 -11.24 -8.14
C LYS A 72 -0.72 -10.22 -9.01
N LYS A 73 -2.05 -10.12 -8.85
CA LYS A 73 -2.88 -9.23 -9.67
C LYS A 73 -2.61 -7.78 -9.29
N PHE A 74 -2.62 -7.48 -8.00
CA PHE A 74 -2.27 -6.17 -7.48
C PHE A 74 -0.86 -5.76 -7.88
N VAL A 75 0.14 -6.65 -7.72
CA VAL A 75 1.52 -6.36 -8.12
C VAL A 75 1.63 -6.03 -9.61
N ASP A 76 0.93 -6.78 -10.47
CA ASP A 76 0.93 -6.51 -11.92
C ASP A 76 0.35 -5.13 -12.24
N GLU A 77 -0.75 -4.74 -11.60
CA GLU A 77 -1.39 -3.43 -11.81
C GLU A 77 -0.53 -2.26 -11.34
N ILE A 78 0.00 -2.30 -10.11
CA ILE A 78 0.83 -1.19 -9.59
C ILE A 78 2.14 -1.04 -10.36
N THR A 79 2.72 -2.14 -10.85
CA THR A 79 3.99 -2.09 -11.60
C THR A 79 3.80 -1.58 -13.01
N LYS A 80 2.64 -1.83 -13.65
CA LYS A 80 2.26 -1.18 -14.91
C LYS A 80 1.96 0.31 -14.72
N ALA A 81 1.30 0.68 -13.63
CA ALA A 81 1.01 2.07 -13.30
C ALA A 81 2.28 2.85 -12.89
N GLY A 82 3.31 2.16 -12.39
CA GLY A 82 4.55 2.77 -11.89
C GLY A 82 4.39 3.45 -10.54
N GLN A 83 3.31 3.17 -9.81
CA GLN A 83 3.01 3.79 -8.52
C GLN A 83 2.03 2.93 -7.70
N ILE A 84 2.06 3.13 -6.39
CA ILE A 84 1.08 2.61 -5.44
C ILE A 84 0.23 3.78 -4.97
N GLU A 85 -1.08 3.67 -5.13
CA GLU A 85 -2.04 4.65 -4.62
C GLU A 85 -2.58 4.20 -3.26
N VAL A 86 -2.22 4.92 -2.22
CA VAL A 86 -2.68 4.69 -0.85
C VAL A 86 -3.78 5.69 -0.49
N ILE A 87 -4.90 5.19 0.02
CA ILE A 87 -6.05 5.98 0.46
C ILE A 87 -6.22 5.77 1.96
N PHE A 88 -6.11 6.85 2.72
CA PHE A 88 -6.38 6.88 4.15
C PHE A 88 -7.85 7.20 4.37
N VAL A 89 -8.51 6.37 5.16
CA VAL A 89 -9.92 6.55 5.51
C VAL A 89 -10.12 6.51 7.02
N ASN A 90 -11.09 7.27 7.50
CA ASN A 90 -11.52 7.20 8.90
C ASN A 90 -12.38 5.94 9.17
N LEU A 91 -12.83 5.79 10.42
CA LEU A 91 -13.66 4.64 10.85
C LEU A 91 -15.03 4.55 10.15
N SER A 92 -15.51 5.65 9.56
CA SER A 92 -16.71 5.67 8.72
C SER A 92 -16.40 5.40 7.24
N TYR A 93 -15.17 5.03 6.91
CA TYR A 93 -14.66 4.82 5.55
C TYR A 93 -14.74 6.07 4.66
N ALA A 94 -14.77 7.26 5.26
CA ALA A 94 -14.65 8.50 4.52
C ALA A 94 -13.16 8.76 4.21
N GLU A 95 -12.88 9.19 2.98
CA GLU A 95 -11.53 9.49 2.52
C GLU A 95 -11.00 10.76 3.19
N GLU A 96 -9.90 10.62 3.93
CA GLU A 96 -9.21 11.70 4.65
C GLU A 96 -8.01 12.21 3.86
N LYS A 97 -7.22 11.28 3.30
CA LYS A 97 -6.00 11.61 2.53
C LYS A 97 -5.70 10.58 1.46
N ARG A 98 -5.00 11.02 0.41
CA ARG A 98 -4.43 10.14 -0.62
C ARG A 98 -2.95 10.41 -0.78
N LEU A 99 -2.17 9.33 -0.93
CA LEU A 99 -0.73 9.37 -1.18
C LEU A 99 -0.41 8.53 -2.41
N SER A 100 0.33 9.12 -3.34
CA SER A 100 0.87 8.41 -4.51
C SER A 100 2.35 8.12 -4.28
N ILE A 101 2.69 6.84 -4.14
CA ILE A 101 4.06 6.36 -3.92
C ILE A 101 4.59 5.92 -5.28
N LYS A 102 5.53 6.67 -5.84
CA LYS A 102 6.17 6.32 -7.11
C LYS A 102 7.06 5.08 -6.91
N LEU A 103 6.96 4.11 -7.82
CA LEU A 103 7.84 2.95 -7.86
C LEU A 103 9.04 3.25 -8.76
N GLU A 104 10.24 3.09 -8.22
CA GLU A 104 11.45 3.14 -9.03
C GLU A 104 11.64 1.82 -9.78
N LYS A 105 12.52 1.83 -10.79
CA LYS A 105 12.77 0.64 -11.63
C LYS A 105 13.20 -0.58 -10.81
N GLU A 106 13.94 -0.36 -9.73
CA GLU A 106 14.39 -1.42 -8.85
C GLU A 106 13.24 -2.01 -8.02
N ASP A 107 12.33 -1.18 -7.52
CA ASP A 107 11.13 -1.62 -6.81
C ASP A 107 10.25 -2.48 -7.71
N VAL A 108 10.01 -2.02 -8.94
CA VAL A 108 9.25 -2.78 -9.94
C VAL A 108 9.90 -4.14 -10.20
N ARG A 109 11.22 -4.18 -10.36
CA ARG A 109 11.96 -5.43 -10.56
C ARG A 109 11.80 -6.38 -9.37
N LEU A 110 11.94 -5.86 -8.15
CA LEU A 110 11.86 -6.66 -6.92
C LEU A 110 10.44 -7.21 -6.70
N LEU A 111 9.42 -6.35 -6.81
CA LEU A 111 8.01 -6.72 -6.68
C LEU A 111 7.62 -7.83 -7.67
N ARG A 112 7.95 -7.67 -8.95
CA ARG A 112 7.61 -8.65 -9.98
C ARG A 112 8.34 -9.97 -9.75
N ARG A 113 9.61 -9.94 -9.34
CA ARG A 113 10.37 -11.13 -8.99
C ARG A 113 9.72 -11.91 -7.86
N GLU A 114 9.37 -11.24 -6.76
CA GLU A 114 8.78 -11.89 -5.60
C GLU A 114 7.36 -12.39 -5.85
N ALA A 115 6.59 -11.68 -6.70
CA ALA A 115 5.29 -12.16 -7.17
C ALA A 115 5.40 -13.30 -8.20
N GLY A 116 6.60 -13.61 -8.72
CA GLY A 116 6.81 -14.59 -9.78
C GLY A 116 6.19 -14.19 -11.12
N LEU A 117 6.29 -12.90 -11.45
CA LEU A 117 5.83 -12.28 -12.70
C LEU A 117 7.03 -12.02 -13.65
N PRO A 118 6.82 -12.03 -14.98
CA PRO A 118 7.89 -11.77 -15.94
C PRO A 118 8.37 -10.32 -15.89
N TYR A 119 9.64 -10.07 -16.17
CA TYR A 119 10.17 -8.70 -16.34
C TYR A 119 9.67 -8.09 -17.66
N TYR A 120 9.41 -6.77 -17.65
CA TYR A 120 9.16 -5.98 -18.86
C TYR A 120 10.42 -5.26 -19.29
#